data_AF-A0A1F6G2L3-F1
#
_entry.id   AF-A0A1F6G2L3-F1
#
_cell.length_a   1.000
_cell.length_b   1.000
_cell.length_c   1.000
_cell.angle_alpha   90.00
_cell.angle_beta   90.00
_cell.angle_gamma   90.00
#
_symmetry.space_group_name_H-M   'P 1'
#
loop_
_entity.id
_entity.type
_entity.pdbx_description
1 polymer ?
#
loop_
_entity_poly.entity_id
_entity_poly.type
_entity_poly.pdbx_seq_one_letter_code
_entity_poly.pdbx_strand_id
1 'polypeptide(L)'
;MKIIICGSISAADEILSAKKILEDTGHVVEVPEGVKNNELRARTDISNEEKANDKIAHDLIRKYFEKVKQCDVVLVVNPEKRGIKGYIGGNSLIEMAFAHVLGKPLYVLHPIPQLPYTAEIIAMQPVILNGDLSLI
;
A
#
# COMPACT_ATOMS: atom_id res chain seq x y z
N MET A 1 13.95 -7.23 8.11
CA MET A 1 12.55 -7.69 8.35
C MET A 1 11.85 -7.95 7.03
N LYS A 2 10.69 -8.60 7.04
CA LYS A 2 9.81 -8.74 5.87
C LYS A 2 8.76 -7.63 5.87
N ILE A 3 8.85 -6.73 4.90
CA ILE A 3 7.97 -5.56 4.75
C ILE A 3 7.03 -5.81 3.58
N ILE A 4 5.76 -5.49 3.74
CA ILE A 4 4.83 -5.40 2.61
C ILE A 4 4.44 -3.95 2.36
N ILE A 5 4.62 -3.51 1.12
CA ILE A 5 4.24 -2.17 0.68
C ILE A 5 2.84 -2.21 0.08
N CYS A 6 1.94 -1.44 0.66
CA CYS A 6 0.59 -1.17 0.17
C CYS A 6 0.57 0.16 -0.58
N GLY A 7 -0.19 0.24 -1.67
CA GLY A 7 -0.26 1.48 -2.44
C GLY A 7 -0.97 1.30 -3.78
N SER A 8 -1.33 2.42 -4.40
CA SER A 8 -1.95 2.39 -5.71
C SER A 8 -0.93 1.96 -6.77
N ILE A 9 -1.35 1.17 -7.77
CA ILE A 9 -0.50 0.84 -8.93
C ILE A 9 -0.02 2.10 -9.66
N SER A 10 -0.78 3.21 -9.61
CA SER A 10 -0.32 4.49 -10.18
C SER A 10 0.85 5.13 -9.43
N ALA A 11 1.19 4.62 -8.23
CA ALA A 11 2.35 5.01 -7.43
C ALA A 11 3.53 4.06 -7.64
N ALA A 12 3.53 3.27 -8.72
CA ALA A 12 4.49 2.19 -8.92
C ALA A 12 5.96 2.64 -8.86
N ASP A 13 6.29 3.82 -9.40
CA ASP A 13 7.66 4.31 -9.38
C ASP A 13 8.13 4.60 -7.96
N GLU A 14 7.31 5.29 -7.15
CA GLU A 14 7.64 5.57 -5.75
C GLU A 14 7.64 4.29 -4.89
N ILE A 15 6.74 3.35 -5.15
CA ILE A 15 6.74 2.03 -4.51
C ILE A 15 8.05 1.29 -4.81
N LEU A 16 8.52 1.32 -6.05
CA LEU A 16 9.79 0.70 -6.43
C LEU A 16 11.00 1.42 -5.83
N SER A 17 10.97 2.75 -5.75
CA SER A 17 12.01 3.53 -5.07
C SER A 17 12.08 3.19 -3.59
N ALA A 18 10.94 3.16 -2.89
CA ALA A 18 10.87 2.78 -1.48
C ALA A 18 11.31 1.33 -1.27
N LYS A 19 10.89 0.41 -2.15
CA LYS A 19 11.33 -0.99 -2.14
C LYS A 19 12.84 -1.08 -2.20
N LYS A 20 13.47 -0.40 -3.17
CA LYS A 20 14.92 -0.43 -3.34
C LYS A 20 15.64 0.07 -2.08
N ILE A 21 15.23 1.20 -1.53
CA ILE A 21 15.83 1.77 -0.31
C ILE A 21 15.78 0.78 0.85
N LEU A 22 14.62 0.14 1.07
CA LEU A 22 14.44 -0.83 2.15
C LEU A 22 15.20 -2.15 1.92
N GLU A 23 15.35 -2.58 0.66
CA GLU A 23 16.17 -3.75 0.34
C GLU A 23 17.66 -3.48 0.53
N ASP A 24 18.12 -2.27 0.17
CA ASP A 24 19.49 -1.82 0.38
C ASP A 24 19.86 -1.74 1.87
N THR A 25 18.87 -1.60 2.77
CA THR A 25 19.06 -1.67 4.24
C THR A 25 18.87 -3.06 4.84
N GLY A 26 18.71 -4.11 4.01
CA GLY A 26 18.68 -5.51 4.45
C GLY A 26 17.29 -6.08 4.74
N HIS A 27 16.22 -5.41 4.31
CA HIS A 27 14.86 -5.93 4.44
C HIS A 27 14.45 -6.73 3.20
N VAL A 28 13.48 -7.63 3.37
CA VAL A 28 12.83 -8.35 2.28
C VAL A 28 11.51 -7.66 2.01
N VAL A 29 11.28 -7.18 0.77
CA VAL A 29 10.14 -6.31 0.48
C VAL A 29 9.19 -6.92 -0.54
N GLU A 30 7.93 -7.09 -0.15
CA GLU A 30 6.82 -7.46 -1.04
C GLU A 30 6.06 -6.21 -1.49
N VAL A 31 5.65 -6.16 -2.76
CA VAL A 31 4.90 -5.05 -3.37
C VAL A 31 3.62 -5.57 -4.03
N PRO A 32 2.63 -4.71 -4.35
CA PRO A 32 1.40 -5.14 -5.01
C PRO A 32 1.68 -5.82 -6.35
N GLU A 33 0.90 -6.83 -6.71
CA GLU A 33 1.13 -7.62 -7.94
C GLU A 33 1.11 -6.76 -9.20
N GLY A 34 0.19 -5.79 -9.25
CA GLY A 34 0.12 -4.83 -10.36
C GLY A 34 1.31 -3.89 -10.45
N VAL A 35 2.15 -3.78 -9.40
CA VAL A 35 3.44 -3.09 -9.47
C VAL A 35 4.50 -4.04 -10.06
N LYS A 36 4.41 -5.36 -9.92
CA LYS A 36 5.41 -6.27 -10.51
C LYS A 36 5.25 -6.44 -12.03
N ASN A 37 4.05 -6.22 -12.56
CA ASN A 37 3.72 -6.49 -13.96
C ASN A 37 3.44 -5.20 -14.75
N ASN A 38 4.28 -4.90 -15.74
CA ASN A 38 4.17 -3.72 -16.61
C ASN A 38 2.86 -3.65 -17.40
N GLU A 39 2.28 -4.78 -17.81
CA GLU A 39 0.99 -4.81 -18.52
C GLU A 39 -0.15 -4.39 -17.60
N LEU A 40 -0.12 -4.82 -16.33
CA LEU A 40 -1.09 -4.40 -15.32
C LEU A 40 -0.93 -2.93 -14.93
N ARG A 41 0.30 -2.40 -14.92
CA ARG A 41 0.56 -0.97 -14.73
C ARG A 41 -0.03 -0.11 -15.85
N ALA A 42 -0.04 -0.60 -17.08
CA ALA A 42 -0.61 0.10 -18.22
C ALA A 42 -2.15 0.15 -18.20
N ARG A 43 -2.81 -0.78 -17.49
CA ARG A 43 -4.28 -0.88 -17.37
C ARG A 43 -4.86 0.00 -16.25
N THR A 44 -4.45 1.26 -16.14
CA THR A 44 -4.96 2.16 -15.07
C THR A 44 -6.38 2.68 -15.34
N ASP A 45 -6.77 2.78 -16.61
CA ASP A 45 -8.04 3.38 -17.07
C ASP A 45 -9.19 2.39 -17.27
N ILE A 46 -9.05 1.13 -16.82
CA ILE A 46 -10.14 0.15 -16.88
C ILE A 46 -11.27 0.52 -15.90
N SER A 47 -12.49 0.08 -16.20
CA SER A 47 -13.69 0.35 -15.41
C SER A 47 -13.62 -0.25 -13.99
N ASN A 48 -14.49 0.22 -13.08
CA ASN A 48 -14.59 -0.36 -11.75
C ASN A 48 -15.08 -1.82 -11.79
N GLU A 49 -15.92 -2.17 -12.76
CA GLU A 49 -16.42 -3.53 -12.95
C GLU A 49 -15.29 -4.47 -13.39
N GLU A 50 -14.47 -4.07 -14.35
CA GLU A 50 -13.27 -4.85 -14.72
C GLU A 50 -12.30 -4.98 -13.56
N LYS A 51 -12.05 -3.90 -12.80
CA LYS A 51 -11.23 -3.94 -11.58
C LYS A 51 -11.79 -4.88 -10.52
N ALA A 52 -13.10 -5.05 -10.44
CA ALA A 52 -13.75 -5.97 -9.51
C ALA A 52 -13.61 -7.41 -10.03
N ASN A 53 -13.89 -7.65 -11.31
CA ASN A 53 -13.76 -8.95 -11.96
C ASN A 53 -12.33 -9.50 -11.83
N ASP A 54 -11.31 -8.69 -12.09
CA ASP A 54 -9.90 -9.10 -11.93
C ASP A 54 -9.59 -9.47 -10.46
N LYS A 55 -10.12 -8.70 -9.49
CA LYS A 55 -9.94 -9.01 -8.06
C LYS A 55 -10.63 -10.30 -7.65
N ILE A 56 -11.82 -10.56 -8.18
CA ILE A 56 -12.62 -11.77 -7.90
C ILE A 56 -11.95 -12.98 -8.54
N ALA A 57 -11.65 -12.92 -9.84
CA ALA A 57 -11.08 -14.03 -10.61
C ALA A 57 -9.73 -14.49 -10.04
N HIS A 58 -8.93 -13.57 -9.51
CA HIS A 58 -7.63 -13.89 -8.95
C HIS A 58 -7.59 -13.94 -7.41
N ASP A 59 -8.73 -13.74 -6.74
CA ASP A 59 -8.86 -13.67 -5.28
C ASP A 59 -7.85 -12.72 -4.63
N LEU A 60 -7.63 -11.56 -5.26
CA LEU A 60 -6.51 -10.67 -4.94
C LEU A 60 -6.55 -10.17 -3.50
N ILE A 61 -7.74 -9.87 -2.98
CA ILE A 61 -7.92 -9.33 -1.62
C ILE A 61 -7.47 -10.38 -0.59
N ARG A 62 -7.97 -11.62 -0.67
CA ARG A 62 -7.60 -12.67 0.29
C ARG A 62 -6.15 -13.07 0.15
N LYS A 63 -5.64 -13.24 -1.08
CA LYS A 63 -4.22 -13.55 -1.29
C LYS A 63 -3.30 -12.46 -0.75
N TYR A 64 -3.68 -11.20 -0.89
CA TYR A 64 -2.88 -10.12 -0.33
C TYR A 64 -2.95 -10.08 1.20
N PHE A 65 -4.12 -10.35 1.80
CA PHE A 65 -4.24 -10.57 3.24
C PHE A 65 -3.34 -11.70 3.74
N GLU A 66 -3.28 -12.85 3.04
CA GLU A 66 -2.34 -13.93 3.36
C GLU A 66 -0.89 -13.46 3.34
N LYS A 67 -0.50 -12.62 2.37
CA LYS A 67 0.84 -12.01 2.33
C LYS A 67 1.09 -11.10 3.54
N VAL A 68 0.12 -10.25 3.91
CA VAL A 68 0.23 -9.36 5.08
C VAL A 68 0.45 -10.15 6.38
N LYS A 69 -0.24 -11.29 6.58
CA LYS A 69 -0.02 -12.16 7.74
C LYS A 69 1.43 -12.62 7.89
N GLN A 70 2.07 -12.90 6.76
CA GLN A 70 3.44 -13.41 6.66
C GLN A 70 4.52 -12.32 6.67
N CYS A 71 4.16 -11.05 6.91
CA CYS A 71 5.11 -9.94 6.99
C CYS A 71 5.22 -9.42 8.42
N ASP A 72 6.34 -8.80 8.73
CA ASP A 72 6.59 -8.17 10.03
C ASP A 72 5.96 -6.78 10.09
N VAL A 73 5.99 -6.05 8.98
CA VAL A 73 5.62 -4.63 8.89
C VAL A 73 4.80 -4.34 7.63
N VAL A 74 3.85 -3.41 7.73
CA VAL A 74 3.11 -2.85 6.60
C VAL A 74 3.53 -1.38 6.39
N LEU A 75 3.91 -1.03 5.16
CA LEU A 75 4.19 0.35 4.74
C LEU A 75 3.18 0.78 3.68
N VAL A 76 2.49 1.90 3.91
CA VAL A 76 1.63 2.53 2.90
C VAL A 76 2.41 3.62 2.17
N VAL A 77 2.60 3.46 0.86
CA VAL A 77 3.18 4.49 -0.02
C VAL A 77 2.04 5.31 -0.63
N ASN A 78 1.91 6.56 -0.19
CA ASN A 78 0.78 7.45 -0.48
C ASN A 78 1.22 8.79 -1.12
N PRO A 79 1.72 8.79 -2.36
CA PRO A 79 2.02 10.04 -3.08
C PRO A 79 0.83 10.97 -3.21
N GLU A 80 1.10 12.17 -3.73
CA GLU A 80 0.04 13.00 -4.30
C GLU A 80 -0.69 12.27 -5.45
N LYS A 81 -2.02 12.27 -5.37
CA LYS A 81 -2.87 11.75 -6.44
C LYS A 81 -4.16 12.57 -6.50
N ARG A 82 -4.61 12.90 -7.71
CA ARG A 82 -5.81 13.73 -7.95
C ARG A 82 -5.76 15.08 -7.22
N GLY A 83 -4.57 15.68 -7.12
CA GLY A 83 -4.35 16.95 -6.41
C GLY A 83 -4.41 16.84 -4.88
N ILE A 84 -4.47 15.63 -4.33
CA ILE A 84 -4.49 15.39 -2.88
C ILE A 84 -3.15 14.80 -2.46
N LYS A 85 -2.33 15.57 -1.76
CA LYS A 85 -1.06 15.11 -1.17
C LYS A 85 -1.33 14.04 -0.12
N GLY A 86 -0.56 12.96 -0.11
CA GLY A 86 -0.78 11.89 0.87
C GLY A 86 -1.94 10.94 0.54
N TYR A 87 -2.49 10.99 -0.68
CA TYR A 87 -3.74 10.28 -1.02
C TYR A 87 -3.65 8.78 -0.75
N ILE A 88 -4.60 8.28 0.05
CA ILE A 88 -4.80 6.85 0.34
C ILE A 88 -6.10 6.44 -0.34
N GLY A 89 -6.04 5.46 -1.25
CA GLY A 89 -7.24 4.96 -1.94
C GLY A 89 -7.94 3.84 -1.17
N GLY A 90 -9.19 3.54 -1.55
CA GLY A 90 -10.01 2.54 -0.86
C GLY A 90 -9.39 1.13 -0.77
N ASN A 91 -8.62 0.69 -1.76
CA ASN A 91 -7.90 -0.58 -1.67
C ASN A 91 -6.82 -0.55 -0.57
N SER A 92 -6.04 0.53 -0.50
CA SER A 92 -5.02 0.70 0.54
C SER A 92 -5.64 0.88 1.93
N LEU A 93 -6.80 1.52 2.03
CA LEU A 93 -7.56 1.57 3.30
C LEU A 93 -7.92 0.17 3.82
N ILE A 94 -8.35 -0.74 2.94
CA ILE A 94 -8.62 -2.15 3.29
C ILE A 94 -7.34 -2.85 3.75
N GLU A 95 -6.22 -2.63 3.04
CA GLU A 95 -4.92 -3.20 3.41
C GLU A 95 -4.39 -2.68 4.75
N MET A 96 -4.64 -1.40 5.06
CA MET A 96 -4.37 -0.83 6.39
C MET A 96 -5.19 -1.51 7.47
N ALA A 97 -6.48 -1.78 7.21
CA ALA A 97 -7.33 -2.50 8.15
C ALA A 97 -6.80 -3.92 8.41
N PHE A 98 -6.26 -4.61 7.40
CA PHE A 98 -5.59 -5.89 7.59
C PHE A 98 -4.41 -5.78 8.55
N ALA A 99 -3.55 -4.77 8.38
CA ALA A 99 -2.43 -4.53 9.29
C ALA A 99 -2.92 -4.33 10.73
N HIS A 100 -3.93 -3.47 10.90
CA HIS A 100 -4.49 -3.11 12.20
C HIS A 100 -5.07 -4.32 12.94
N VAL A 101 -5.94 -5.11 12.29
CA VAL A 101 -6.56 -6.29 12.94
C VAL A 101 -5.57 -7.41 13.23
N LEU A 102 -4.46 -7.46 12.49
CA LEU A 102 -3.36 -8.41 12.73
C LEU A 102 -2.35 -7.89 13.76
N GLY A 103 -2.52 -6.68 14.29
CA GLY A 103 -1.57 -6.05 15.22
C GLY A 103 -0.19 -5.80 14.60
N LYS A 104 -0.12 -5.64 13.27
CA LYS A 104 1.14 -5.36 12.57
C LYS A 104 1.52 -3.88 12.73
N PRO A 105 2.80 -3.56 12.96
CA PRO A 105 3.30 -2.19 12.78
C PRO A 105 2.89 -1.66 11.41
N LEU A 106 2.21 -0.51 11.43
CA LEU A 106 1.64 0.14 10.26
C LEU A 106 2.29 1.51 10.08
N TYR A 107 3.03 1.68 9.00
CA TYR A 107 3.66 2.94 8.62
C TYR A 107 2.96 3.55 7.41
N VAL A 108 2.97 4.88 7.35
CA VAL A 108 2.50 5.65 6.19
C VAL A 108 3.61 6.61 5.79
N LEU A 109 3.97 6.62 4.50
CA LEU A 109 5.14 7.35 4.01
C LEU A 109 4.95 8.86 4.13
N HIS A 110 3.79 9.38 3.73
CA HIS A 110 3.46 10.81 3.73
C HIS A 110 2.32 11.14 4.69
N PRO A 111 2.18 12.41 5.13
CA PRO A 111 1.10 12.83 6.02
C PRO A 111 -0.30 12.42 5.54
N ILE A 112 -1.17 12.11 6.52
CA ILE A 112 -2.54 11.69 6.24
C ILE A 112 -3.35 12.89 5.69
N PRO A 113 -3.98 12.77 4.51
CA PRO A 113 -4.82 13.82 3.94
C PRO A 113 -6.20 13.89 4.59
N GLN A 114 -6.94 14.94 4.24
CA GLN A 114 -8.39 14.99 4.44
C GLN A 114 -9.11 14.23 3.32
N LEU A 115 -9.82 13.17 3.70
CA LEU A 115 -10.61 12.26 2.87
C LEU A 115 -11.92 11.95 3.61
N PRO A 116 -12.97 11.47 2.91
CA PRO A 116 -14.23 11.10 3.56
C PRO A 116 -14.11 10.03 4.66
N TYR A 117 -12.99 9.30 4.70
CA TYR A 117 -12.67 8.22 5.63
C TYR A 117 -11.36 8.46 6.41
N THR A 118 -10.97 9.72 6.60
CA THR A 118 -9.76 10.06 7.39
C THR A 118 -9.86 9.58 8.84
N ALA A 119 -11.07 9.55 9.41
CA ALA A 119 -11.29 9.08 10.77
C ALA A 119 -10.84 7.61 10.94
N GLU A 120 -11.16 6.75 9.97
CA GLU A 120 -10.75 5.34 9.95
C GLU A 120 -9.23 5.22 9.86
N ILE A 121 -8.58 6.03 9.02
CA ILE A 121 -7.12 6.05 8.89
C ILE A 121 -6.46 6.41 10.23
N ILE A 122 -6.96 7.46 10.89
CA ILE A 122 -6.43 7.91 12.20
C ILE A 122 -6.68 6.86 13.28
N ALA A 123 -7.86 6.23 13.30
CA ALA A 123 -8.21 5.21 14.30
C ALA A 123 -7.29 3.98 14.24
N MET A 124 -6.76 3.66 13.06
CA MET A 124 -5.76 2.60 12.89
C MET A 124 -4.37 2.94 13.43
N GLN A 125 -4.15 4.20 13.84
CA GLN A 125 -2.94 4.71 14.50
C GLN A 125 -1.64 4.40 13.75
N PRO A 126 -1.54 4.72 12.45
CA PRO A 126 -0.29 4.52 11.71
C PRO A 126 0.81 5.46 12.23
N VAL A 127 2.05 5.00 12.11
CA VAL A 127 3.24 5.85 12.31
C VAL A 127 3.53 6.58 10.99
N ILE A 128 3.54 7.92 11.04
CA ILE A 128 3.78 8.76 9.86
C ILE A 128 5.27 9.03 9.72
N LEU A 129 5.85 8.63 8.59
CA LEU A 129 7.31 8.68 8.36
C LEU A 129 7.81 10.02 7.85
N ASN A 130 6.94 10.84 7.26
CA ASN A 130 7.34 12.09 6.59
C ASN A 130 8.45 11.90 5.55
N GLY A 131 8.42 10.78 4.82
CA GLY A 131 9.40 10.42 3.79
C GLY A 131 10.64 9.69 4.32
N ASP A 132 10.84 9.58 5.63
CA ASP A 132 12.02 8.94 6.21
C ASP A 132 11.83 7.43 6.40
N LEU A 133 12.30 6.66 5.42
CA LEU A 133 12.26 5.19 5.43
C LEU A 133 13.26 4.55 6.39
N SER A 134 14.21 5.31 6.95
CA SER A 134 15.19 4.77 7.92
C SER A 134 14.60 4.47 9.29
N LEU A 135 13.37 4.93 9.52
CA LEU A 135 12.59 4.69 10.73
C LEU A 135 11.88 3.32 10.74
N ILE A 136 12.01 2.53 9.67
CA ILE A 136 11.50 1.15 9.55
C ILE A 136 12.64 0.16 9.79
#